data_AF-A0A671MIW2-F1
#
_entry.id   AF-A0A671MIW2-F1
#
_cell.length_a   1.000
_cell.length_b   1.000
_cell.length_c   1.000
_cell.angle_alpha   90.00
_cell.angle_beta   90.00
_cell.angle_gamma   90.00
#
_symmetry.space_group_name_H-M   'P 1'
#
loop_
_entity.id
_entity.type
_entity.pdbx_description
1 polymer ?
#
loop_
_entity_poly.entity_id
_entity_poly.type
_entity_poly.pdbx_seq_one_letter_code
_entity_poly.pdbx_strand_id
1 'polypeptide(L)'
;NYIWTLGFNERESSPDLSHLVLVEPWGFAARPDVKERWVPIWIKIFGAAMNPFNPLGPLRLAGPLGPLLLQLLRADFKQKYASVFEDDTVSDYIYHVNAQMASGETAFKNMTVPYAWPQHPMMDRVEMISPIDHIVFPFKTPHNHLFLSNSFKVIQGAGHYIFADQSEDFNQAVLKICNNFRHIINGEEYNQ
;
A
#
# COMPACT_ATOMS: atom_id res chain seq x y z
N ASN A 1 7.31 12.70 -3.64
CA ASN A 1 5.98 12.54 -3.02
C ASN A 1 4.91 12.19 -4.05
N TYR A 2 5.09 11.07 -4.75
CA TYR A 2 4.10 10.55 -5.70
C TYR A 2 3.79 9.09 -5.35
N ILE A 3 3.18 8.88 -4.19
CA ILE A 3 2.32 7.71 -4.02
C ILE A 3 1.08 8.28 -3.31
N TRP A 4 -0.08 8.06 -3.92
CA TRP A 4 -1.42 8.53 -3.52
C TRP A 4 -1.83 9.94 -3.93
N THR A 5 -2.09 10.14 -5.22
CA THR A 5 -3.21 10.96 -5.69
C THR A 5 -3.73 10.43 -7.03
N LEU A 6 -4.76 9.58 -7.01
CA LEU A 6 -5.79 9.62 -8.06
C LEU A 6 -6.82 10.63 -7.56
N GLY A 7 -6.56 11.90 -7.83
CA GLY A 7 -7.58 12.94 -7.71
C GLY A 7 -8.48 12.80 -8.92
N PHE A 8 -9.68 12.25 -8.74
CA PHE A 8 -10.73 12.37 -9.75
C PHE A 8 -11.20 13.82 -9.70
N ASN A 9 -10.75 14.62 -10.67
CA ASN A 9 -11.33 15.92 -10.93
C ASN A 9 -12.70 15.67 -11.58
N GLU A 10 -13.78 16.03 -10.88
CA GLU A 10 -15.14 16.06 -11.45
C GLU A 10 -15.24 17.19 -12.48
N ARG A 11 -14.63 16.97 -13.65
CA ARG A 11 -14.91 17.61 -14.96
C ARG A 11 -13.75 17.33 -15.90
N GLU A 12 -13.77 16.13 -16.47
CA GLU A 12 -13.34 15.81 -17.83
C GLU A 12 -13.59 14.31 -17.95
N SER A 13 -14.25 13.89 -19.03
CA SER A 13 -14.45 12.48 -19.36
C SER A 13 -13.07 11.82 -19.41
N SER A 14 -12.71 11.14 -18.32
CA SER A 14 -11.44 10.44 -18.17
C SER A 14 -11.31 9.45 -19.34
N PRO A 15 -10.15 9.33 -19.99
CA PRO A 15 -9.93 8.27 -20.98
C PRO A 15 -10.37 6.95 -20.37
N ASP A 16 -11.13 6.14 -21.12
CA ASP A 16 -11.76 4.90 -20.66
C ASP A 16 -10.75 4.03 -19.93
N LEU A 17 -10.71 4.13 -18.60
CA LEU A 17 -9.87 3.30 -17.76
C LEU A 17 -10.34 1.88 -18.00
N SER A 18 -9.51 1.06 -18.64
CA SER A 18 -9.93 -0.29 -19.04
C SER A 18 -9.50 -1.33 -18.01
N HIS A 19 -8.43 -1.06 -17.25
CA HIS A 19 -7.88 -1.96 -16.24
C HIS A 19 -7.22 -1.20 -15.09
N LEU A 20 -7.44 -1.68 -13.86
CA LEU A 20 -6.79 -1.17 -12.65
C LEU A 20 -6.06 -2.31 -11.93
N VAL A 21 -4.78 -2.10 -11.62
CA VAL A 21 -3.96 -2.98 -10.77
C VAL A 21 -3.65 -2.25 -9.47
N LEU A 22 -4.17 -2.75 -8.36
CA LEU A 22 -3.93 -2.18 -7.04
C LEU A 22 -2.85 -2.97 -6.29
N VAL A 23 -1.83 -2.28 -5.80
CA VAL A 23 -0.71 -2.85 -5.03
C VAL A 23 -0.75 -2.25 -3.63
N GLU A 24 -0.88 -3.09 -2.61
CA GLU A 24 -1.04 -2.64 -1.21
C GLU A 24 -2.16 -1.58 -1.04
N PRO A 25 -3.43 -1.89 -1.39
CA PRO A 25 -4.51 -0.92 -1.32
C PRO A 25 -4.97 -0.67 0.12
N TRP A 26 -4.09 -0.07 0.93
CA TRP A 26 -4.48 0.44 2.23
C TRP A 26 -5.68 1.38 2.06
N GLY A 27 -6.66 1.25 2.95
CA GLY A 27 -7.93 1.98 2.84
C GLY A 27 -9.03 1.25 2.07
N PHE A 28 -8.77 0.10 1.44
CA PHE A 28 -9.84 -0.73 0.85
C PHE A 28 -10.68 -1.46 1.89
N ALA A 29 -10.04 -2.21 2.78
CA ALA A 29 -10.74 -3.03 3.75
C ALA A 29 -11.51 -2.18 4.77
N ALA A 30 -12.78 -2.52 4.95
CA ALA A 30 -13.58 -1.96 6.03
C ALA A 30 -13.09 -2.45 7.39
N ARG A 31 -13.25 -1.61 8.41
CA ARG A 31 -12.96 -2.00 9.79
C ARG A 31 -13.87 -3.19 10.16
N PRO A 32 -13.32 -4.31 10.65
CA PRO A 32 -14.14 -5.43 11.06
C PRO A 32 -14.97 -5.05 12.29
N ASP A 33 -16.21 -5.55 12.36
CA ASP A 33 -17.10 -5.36 13.51
C ASP A 33 -16.67 -6.24 14.69
N VAL A 34 -15.52 -5.87 15.28
CA VAL A 34 -15.01 -6.49 16.50
C VAL A 34 -15.35 -5.57 17.66
N LYS A 35 -16.10 -6.06 18.64
CA LYS A 35 -16.39 -5.32 19.87
C LYS A 35 -15.05 -4.90 20.50
N GLU A 36 -14.85 -3.59 20.70
CA GLU A 36 -13.60 -3.00 21.22
C GLU A 36 -13.12 -3.57 22.56
N ARG A 37 -14.00 -4.26 23.29
CA ARG A 37 -13.70 -5.02 24.50
C ARG A 37 -12.64 -6.12 24.28
N TRP A 38 -12.53 -6.65 23.06
CA TRP A 38 -11.60 -7.73 22.70
C TRP A 38 -10.27 -7.26 22.15
N VAL A 39 -10.07 -5.94 21.99
CA VAL A 39 -8.77 -5.39 21.58
C VAL A 39 -7.82 -5.43 22.79
N PRO A 40 -6.69 -6.15 22.72
CA PRO A 40 -5.71 -6.18 23.80
C PRO A 40 -5.23 -4.78 24.20
N ILE A 41 -5.01 -4.56 25.49
CA ILE A 41 -4.65 -3.24 26.05
C ILE A 41 -3.38 -2.67 25.42
N TRP A 42 -2.37 -3.50 25.12
CA TRP A 42 -1.15 -3.04 24.46
C TRP A 42 -1.42 -2.44 23.07
N ILE A 43 -2.39 -2.97 22.33
CA ILE A 43 -2.83 -2.41 21.04
C ILE A 43 -3.56 -1.08 21.27
N LYS A 44 -4.38 -0.98 22.32
CA LYS A 44 -5.04 0.30 22.69
C LYS A 44 -4.02 1.38 23.03
N ILE A 45 -2.99 1.04 23.81
CA ILE A 45 -1.90 1.94 24.18
C ILE A 45 -1.09 2.35 22.93
N PHE A 46 -0.75 1.40 22.06
CA PHE A 46 -0.05 1.69 20.81
C PHE A 46 -0.87 2.60 19.89
N GLY A 47 -2.15 2.29 19.69
CA GLY A 47 -3.08 3.13 18.92
C GLY A 47 -3.27 4.51 19.53
N ALA A 48 -3.33 4.62 20.86
CA ALA A 48 -3.40 5.89 21.56
C ALA A 48 -2.10 6.69 21.42
N ALA A 49 -0.93 6.05 21.41
CA ALA A 49 0.37 6.71 21.21
C ALA A 49 0.52 7.27 19.79
N MET A 50 -0.03 6.59 18.78
CA MET A 50 -0.07 7.05 17.39
C MET A 50 -1.02 8.24 17.15
N ASN A 51 -1.89 8.58 18.10
CA ASN A 51 -2.91 9.61 17.92
C ASN A 51 -2.38 11.06 18.19
N PRO A 52 -1.59 11.35 19.24
CA PRO A 52 -0.96 12.65 19.43
C PRO A 52 0.46 12.73 18.87
N PHE A 53 1.20 11.63 18.76
CA PHE A 53 2.56 11.65 18.24
C PHE A 53 2.57 11.51 16.73
N ASN A 54 3.28 12.45 16.12
CA ASN A 54 3.82 12.28 14.79
C ASN A 54 4.90 11.18 14.85
N PRO A 55 4.66 9.94 14.37
CA PRO A 55 5.61 8.84 14.51
C PRO A 55 6.95 9.09 13.82
N LEU A 56 6.98 9.94 12.79
CA LEU A 56 8.21 10.37 12.13
C LEU A 56 8.82 11.63 12.77
N GLY A 57 8.23 12.13 13.86
CA GLY A 57 8.70 13.28 14.63
C GLY A 57 10.11 13.07 15.16
N PRO A 58 10.42 11.93 15.81
CA PRO A 58 11.78 11.57 16.20
C PRO A 58 12.75 11.53 15.03
N LEU A 59 12.31 11.03 13.87
CA LEU A 59 13.13 10.98 12.66
C LEU A 59 13.49 12.39 12.16
N ARG A 60 12.54 13.33 12.21
CA ARG A 60 12.79 14.74 11.87
C ARG A 60 13.68 15.45 12.88
N LEU A 61 13.50 15.16 14.17
CA LEU A 61 14.33 15.72 15.25
C LEU A 61 15.80 15.30 15.11
N ALA A 62 16.07 14.11 14.58
CA ALA A 62 17.44 13.63 14.36
C ALA A 62 18.21 14.44 13.29
N GLY A 63 17.52 15.20 12.43
CA GLY A 63 18.14 16.08 11.44
C GLY A 63 19.20 15.34 10.59
N PRO A 64 20.43 15.85 10.46
CA PRO A 64 21.48 15.19 9.67
C PRO A 64 21.80 13.74 10.06
N LEU A 65 21.47 13.30 11.28
CA LEU A 65 21.65 11.92 11.73
C LEU A 65 20.44 11.02 11.41
N GLY A 66 19.38 11.59 10.83
CA GLY A 66 18.15 10.87 10.50
C GLY A 66 18.34 9.67 9.56
N PRO A 67 19.19 9.72 8.53
CA PRO A 67 19.48 8.55 7.71
C PRO A 67 20.04 7.37 8.53
N LEU A 68 21.03 7.63 9.40
CA LEU A 68 21.61 6.61 10.27
C LEU A 68 20.56 6.04 11.24
N LEU A 69 19.73 6.91 11.84
CA LEU A 69 18.65 6.47 12.71
C LEU A 69 17.65 5.57 11.97
N LEU A 70 17.30 5.93 10.73
CA LEU A 70 16.40 5.12 9.92
C LEU A 70 17.01 3.77 9.57
N GLN A 71 18.30 3.72 9.21
CA GLN A 71 19.00 2.47 8.95
C GLN A 71 18.98 1.55 10.18
N LEU A 72 19.11 2.10 11.40
CA LEU A 72 19.01 1.32 12.63
C LEU A 72 17.58 0.81 12.89
N LEU A 73 16.57 1.64 12.65
CA LEU A 73 15.16 1.28 12.85
C LEU A 73 14.62 0.33 11.77
N ARG A 74 15.17 0.40 10.55
CA ARG A 74 14.73 -0.32 9.34
C ARG A 74 15.89 -1.00 8.63
N ALA A 75 16.71 -1.72 9.40
CA ALA A 75 17.84 -2.48 8.87
C ALA A 75 17.41 -3.52 7.81
N ASP A 76 16.14 -3.92 7.82
CA ASP A 76 15.55 -4.82 6.82
C ASP A 76 15.54 -4.24 5.41
N PHE A 77 15.48 -2.91 5.24
CA PHE A 77 15.43 -2.31 3.90
C PHE A 77 16.67 -2.62 3.07
N LYS A 78 17.85 -2.64 3.68
CA LYS A 78 19.07 -2.98 2.94
C LYS A 78 19.00 -4.37 2.32
N GLN A 79 18.49 -5.34 3.06
CA GLN A 79 18.32 -6.70 2.56
C GLN A 79 17.24 -6.78 1.46
N LYS A 80 16.11 -6.08 1.63
CA LYS A 80 14.99 -6.12 0.68
C LYS A 80 15.32 -5.53 -0.69
N TYR A 81 16.20 -4.54 -0.73
CA TYR A 81 16.55 -3.84 -1.96
C TYR A 81 17.97 -4.14 -2.47
N ALA A 82 18.63 -5.16 -1.90
CA ALA A 82 19.99 -5.57 -2.27
C ALA A 82 20.14 -5.97 -3.75
N SER A 83 19.06 -6.37 -4.42
CA SER A 83 19.05 -6.69 -5.85
C SER A 83 19.07 -5.46 -6.76
N VAL A 84 18.77 -4.26 -6.22
CA VAL A 84 18.66 -3.01 -6.99
C VAL A 84 19.73 -2.01 -6.56
N PHE A 85 20.06 -1.95 -5.28
CA PHE A 85 21.04 -1.02 -4.70
C PHE A 85 22.03 -1.77 -3.80
N GLU A 86 23.32 -1.47 -3.96
CA GLU A 86 24.38 -2.02 -3.10
C GLU A 86 24.62 -1.16 -1.84
N ASP A 87 24.08 0.06 -1.82
CA ASP A 87 24.30 1.07 -0.80
C ASP A 87 23.01 1.41 -0.01
N ASP A 88 23.02 2.52 0.73
CA ASP A 88 21.91 2.93 1.58
C ASP A 88 20.90 3.87 0.88
N THR A 89 20.93 3.93 -0.46
CA THR A 89 20.08 4.81 -1.29
C THR A 89 18.62 4.80 -0.88
N VAL A 90 18.06 3.61 -0.57
CA VAL A 90 16.64 3.48 -0.20
C VAL A 90 16.35 4.12 1.17
N SER A 91 17.21 3.89 2.16
CA SER A 91 17.06 4.51 3.47
C SER A 91 17.20 6.03 3.37
N ASP A 92 18.19 6.52 2.62
CA ASP A 92 18.40 7.95 2.42
C ASP A 92 17.20 8.60 1.73
N TYR A 93 16.68 7.95 0.68
CA TYR A 93 15.45 8.38 0.00
C TYR A 93 14.27 8.45 0.97
N ILE A 94 14.00 7.38 1.74
CA ILE A 94 12.87 7.32 2.68
C ILE A 94 13.01 8.38 3.78
N TYR A 95 14.23 8.63 4.27
CA TYR A 95 14.47 9.71 5.22
C TYR A 95 14.09 11.06 4.58
N HIS A 96 14.64 11.38 3.42
CA HIS A 96 14.46 12.71 2.83
C HIS A 96 13.03 13.03 2.38
N VAL A 97 12.26 12.04 1.94
CA VAL A 97 10.83 12.25 1.62
C VAL A 97 9.98 12.50 2.88
N ASN A 98 10.45 12.05 4.05
CA ASN A 98 9.73 12.18 5.32
C ASN A 98 10.30 13.28 6.24
N ALA A 99 11.49 13.79 5.97
CA ALA A 99 12.17 14.80 6.78
C ALA A 99 11.46 16.18 6.77
N GLN A 100 10.65 16.45 5.75
CA GLN A 100 9.90 17.70 5.59
C GLN A 100 8.67 17.75 6.50
N MET A 101 7.92 18.86 6.45
CA MET A 101 6.69 19.03 7.23
C MET A 101 5.74 17.84 7.08
N ALA A 102 5.09 17.49 8.18
CA ALA A 102 4.31 16.27 8.37
C ALA A 102 2.96 16.17 7.61
N SER A 103 2.87 16.72 6.41
CA SER A 103 1.62 16.73 5.63
C SER A 103 1.07 15.33 5.40
N GLY A 104 1.92 14.34 5.12
CA GLY A 104 1.52 12.95 4.95
C GLY A 104 0.91 12.33 6.21
N GLU A 105 1.48 12.60 7.39
CA GLU A 105 0.95 12.08 8.65
C GLU A 105 -0.33 12.79 9.07
N THR A 106 -0.43 14.09 8.83
CA THR A 106 -1.67 14.84 9.04
C THR A 106 -2.78 14.34 8.12
N ALA A 107 -2.50 14.15 6.83
CA ALA A 107 -3.45 13.60 5.88
C ALA A 107 -3.86 12.18 6.27
N PHE A 108 -2.90 11.32 6.60
CA PHE A 108 -3.16 9.95 7.05
C PHE A 108 -4.08 9.94 8.28
N LYS A 109 -3.75 10.73 9.31
CA LYS A 109 -4.59 10.87 10.51
C LYS A 109 -6.02 11.28 10.16
N ASN A 110 -6.19 12.25 9.27
CA ASN A 110 -7.51 12.72 8.83
C ASN A 110 -8.28 11.70 7.99
N MET A 111 -7.63 10.69 7.42
CA MET A 111 -8.26 9.61 6.67
C MET A 111 -8.52 8.37 7.53
N THR A 112 -8.12 8.39 8.81
CA THR A 112 -8.17 7.22 9.69
C THR A 112 -9.03 7.39 10.92
N VAL A 113 -9.62 6.28 11.34
CA VAL A 113 -10.15 6.07 12.69
C VAL A 113 -9.12 5.26 13.50
N PRO A 114 -9.32 5.05 14.82
CA PRO A 114 -8.32 4.36 15.66
C PRO A 114 -7.81 3.05 15.05
N TYR A 115 -6.53 2.76 15.27
CA TYR A 115 -5.79 1.61 14.71
C TYR A 115 -5.52 1.69 13.20
N ALA A 116 -5.50 2.90 12.64
CA ALA A 116 -5.20 3.15 11.22
C ALA A 116 -6.18 2.48 10.24
N TRP A 117 -7.42 2.23 10.70
CA TRP A 117 -8.51 1.85 9.81
C TRP A 117 -8.97 3.07 9.01
N PRO A 118 -9.38 2.91 7.74
CA PRO A 118 -9.91 4.01 6.97
C PRO A 118 -11.23 4.52 7.56
N GLN A 119 -11.40 5.83 7.60
CA GLN A 119 -12.68 6.47 7.96
C GLN A 119 -13.75 6.20 6.90
N HIS A 120 -13.33 6.14 5.63
CA HIS A 120 -14.18 5.91 4.48
C HIS A 120 -13.59 4.78 3.63
N PRO A 121 -13.82 3.50 3.98
CA PRO A 121 -13.27 2.36 3.24
C PRO A 121 -13.63 2.39 1.76
N MET A 122 -12.72 1.98 0.87
CA MET A 122 -13.01 1.95 -0.57
C MET A 122 -13.91 0.78 -0.96
N MET A 123 -13.95 -0.31 -0.18
CA MET A 123 -14.86 -1.43 -0.47
C MET A 123 -16.33 -1.00 -0.51
N ASP A 124 -16.73 -0.05 0.33
CA ASP A 124 -18.10 0.46 0.36
C ASP A 124 -18.43 1.35 -0.86
N ARG A 125 -17.43 1.68 -1.68
CA ARG A 125 -17.53 2.56 -2.86
C ARG A 125 -16.91 1.95 -4.11
N VAL A 126 -16.54 0.68 -4.07
CA VAL A 126 -15.76 0.05 -5.15
C VAL A 126 -16.55 0.01 -6.45
N GLU A 127 -17.88 -0.11 -6.36
CA GLU A 127 -18.81 -0.06 -7.49
C GLU A 127 -18.78 1.27 -8.26
N MET A 128 -18.31 2.36 -7.63
CA MET A 128 -18.14 3.65 -8.29
C MET A 128 -16.88 3.70 -9.18
N ILE A 129 -16.01 2.71 -9.04
CA ILE A 129 -14.75 2.60 -9.77
C ILE A 129 -14.93 1.44 -10.75
N SER A 130 -15.56 1.75 -11.88
CA SER A 130 -15.63 0.81 -13.00
C SER A 130 -14.51 1.13 -14.00
N PRO A 131 -13.73 0.13 -14.46
CA PRO A 131 -13.56 -1.25 -14.00
C PRO A 131 -12.31 -1.45 -13.12
N ILE A 132 -12.42 -2.31 -12.09
CA ILE A 132 -11.28 -2.87 -11.35
C ILE A 132 -11.16 -4.36 -11.67
N ASP A 133 -10.15 -4.72 -12.46
CA ASP A 133 -9.99 -6.12 -12.90
C ASP A 133 -9.01 -6.92 -12.05
N HIS A 134 -8.02 -6.27 -11.42
CA HIS A 134 -6.99 -6.96 -10.65
C HIS A 134 -6.58 -6.21 -9.39
N ILE A 135 -6.57 -6.93 -8.26
CA ILE A 135 -6.05 -6.41 -7.00
C ILE A 135 -5.00 -7.39 -6.48
N VAL A 136 -3.81 -6.88 -6.21
CA VAL A 136 -2.67 -7.66 -5.69
C VAL A 136 -2.50 -7.34 -4.22
N PHE A 137 -2.70 -8.36 -3.38
CA PHE A 137 -2.56 -8.26 -1.94
C PHE A 137 -1.34 -9.04 -1.44
N PRO A 138 -0.71 -8.59 -0.34
CA PRO A 138 0.26 -9.41 0.36
C PRO A 138 -0.46 -10.57 1.09
N PHE A 139 0.21 -11.71 1.20
CA PHE A 139 -0.33 -12.94 1.79
C PHE A 139 -0.94 -12.79 3.20
N LYS A 140 -0.50 -11.80 3.99
CA LYS A 140 -0.90 -11.62 5.40
C LYS A 140 -2.11 -10.70 5.62
N THR A 141 -2.81 -10.25 4.58
CA THR A 141 -4.05 -9.48 4.79
C THR A 141 -5.18 -10.39 5.32
N PRO A 142 -5.86 -10.06 6.45
CA PRO A 142 -6.88 -10.91 7.06
C PRO A 142 -8.18 -11.10 6.25
N HIS A 143 -8.21 -10.66 4.99
CA HIS A 143 -9.46 -10.46 4.24
C HIS A 143 -9.60 -11.43 3.05
N ASN A 144 -8.91 -12.58 3.07
CA ASN A 144 -8.97 -13.62 2.03
C ASN A 144 -10.39 -14.09 1.67
N HIS A 145 -11.41 -13.79 2.48
CA HIS A 145 -12.79 -14.22 2.29
C HIS A 145 -13.74 -13.17 1.69
N LEU A 146 -13.36 -11.88 1.66
CA LEU A 146 -14.24 -10.78 1.21
C LEU A 146 -14.10 -10.43 -0.27
N PHE A 147 -13.21 -11.12 -0.97
CA PHE A 147 -12.75 -10.80 -2.32
C PHE A 147 -13.03 -12.00 -3.23
N LEU A 148 -14.32 -12.29 -3.44
CA LEU A 148 -14.85 -13.46 -4.16
C LEU A 148 -14.98 -13.27 -5.69
N SER A 149 -14.28 -12.30 -6.29
CA SER A 149 -14.18 -12.23 -7.76
C SER A 149 -12.90 -12.94 -8.24
N ASN A 150 -12.91 -13.47 -9.47
CA ASN A 150 -11.80 -14.20 -10.11
C ASN A 150 -10.53 -13.34 -10.39
N SER A 151 -10.38 -12.22 -9.69
CA SER A 151 -9.51 -11.09 -10.02
C SER A 151 -8.26 -10.97 -9.14
N PHE A 152 -8.11 -11.81 -8.11
CA PHE A 152 -7.05 -11.66 -7.11
C PHE A 152 -5.88 -12.62 -7.36
N LYS A 153 -4.66 -12.09 -7.27
CA LYS A 153 -3.43 -12.89 -7.20
C LYS A 153 -2.78 -12.68 -5.85
N VAL A 154 -2.60 -13.79 -5.13
CA VAL A 154 -1.87 -13.82 -3.86
C VAL A 154 -0.45 -14.32 -4.11
N ILE A 155 0.55 -13.55 -3.71
CA ILE A 155 1.96 -13.94 -3.78
C ILE A 155 2.40 -14.39 -2.39
N GLN A 156 2.78 -15.66 -2.29
CA GLN A 156 3.20 -16.26 -1.03
C GLN A 156 4.57 -15.75 -0.60
N GLY A 157 4.85 -15.78 0.70
CA GLY A 157 6.16 -15.37 1.22
C GLY A 157 6.42 -13.86 1.24
N ALA A 158 5.48 -13.03 0.76
CA ALA A 158 5.55 -11.58 0.87
C ALA A 158 5.04 -11.07 2.23
N GLY A 159 5.73 -10.07 2.79
CA GLY A 159 5.26 -9.23 3.88
C GLY A 159 4.42 -8.06 3.35
N HIS A 160 4.48 -6.90 4.00
CA HIS A 160 3.69 -5.71 3.62
C HIS A 160 4.20 -4.97 2.37
N TYR A 161 5.34 -5.35 1.82
CA TYR A 161 5.86 -4.72 0.60
C TYR A 161 6.10 -5.81 -0.43
N ILE A 162 5.03 -6.30 -1.04
CA ILE A 162 5.07 -7.43 -1.99
C ILE A 162 6.12 -7.26 -3.11
N PHE A 163 6.25 -6.04 -3.63
CA PHE A 163 7.22 -5.68 -4.67
C PHE A 163 8.68 -5.67 -4.19
N ALA A 164 8.92 -5.61 -2.88
CA ALA A 164 10.26 -5.66 -2.28
C ALA A 164 10.59 -7.04 -1.71
N ASP A 165 9.59 -7.71 -1.11
CA ASP A 165 9.77 -9.01 -0.48
C ASP A 165 9.81 -10.16 -1.50
N GLN A 166 9.04 -10.06 -2.59
CA GLN A 166 8.94 -11.06 -3.67
C GLN A 166 8.91 -10.36 -5.03
N SER A 167 9.95 -9.56 -5.31
CA SER A 167 10.01 -8.68 -6.48
C SER A 167 9.86 -9.43 -7.81
N GLU A 168 10.46 -10.61 -7.95
CA GLU A 168 10.38 -11.41 -9.18
C GLU A 168 8.96 -11.90 -9.44
N ASP A 169 8.36 -12.60 -8.46
CA ASP A 169 6.98 -13.10 -8.58
C ASP A 169 5.97 -11.96 -8.80
N PHE A 170 6.17 -10.82 -8.13
CA PHE A 170 5.36 -9.63 -8.32
C PHE A 170 5.47 -9.08 -9.75
N ASN A 171 6.68 -8.90 -10.26
CA ASN A 171 6.91 -8.40 -11.61
C ASN A 171 6.35 -9.36 -12.66
N GLN A 172 6.55 -10.67 -12.50
CA GLN A 172 5.96 -11.69 -13.38
C GLN A 172 4.42 -11.65 -13.35
N ALA A 173 3.82 -11.47 -12.17
CA ALA A 173 2.37 -11.37 -12.04
C ALA A 173 1.80 -10.15 -12.77
N VAL A 174 2.46 -8.99 -12.67
CA VAL A 174 2.10 -7.74 -13.36
C VAL A 174 2.30 -7.89 -14.87
N LEU A 175 3.45 -8.38 -15.32
CA LEU A 175 3.74 -8.59 -16.74
C LEU A 175 2.73 -9.53 -17.40
N LYS A 176 2.32 -10.61 -16.70
CA LYS A 176 1.28 -11.51 -17.18
C LYS A 176 -0.07 -10.81 -17.35
N ILE A 177 -0.44 -9.91 -16.43
CA ILE A 177 -1.67 -9.12 -16.55
C ILE A 177 -1.57 -8.19 -17.77
N CYS A 178 -0.46 -7.48 -17.92
CA CYS A 178 -0.23 -6.59 -19.06
C CYS A 178 -0.21 -7.31 -20.41
N ASN A 179 0.39 -8.49 -20.49
CA ASN A 179 0.47 -9.28 -21.73
C ASN A 179 -0.89 -9.85 -22.13
N ASN A 180 -1.66 -10.39 -21.17
CA ASN A 180 -3.02 -10.85 -21.42
C ASN A 180 -3.87 -9.74 -22.05
N PHE A 181 -3.76 -8.52 -21.53
CA PHE A 181 -4.44 -7.36 -22.10
C PHE A 181 -3.99 -7.03 -23.53
N ARG A 182 -2.68 -7.05 -23.77
CA ARG A 182 -2.13 -6.79 -25.11
C ARG A 182 -2.67 -7.78 -26.15
N HIS A 183 -2.85 -9.05 -25.78
CA HIS A 183 -3.47 -10.05 -26.66
C HIS A 183 -4.97 -9.79 -26.89
N ILE A 184 -5.72 -9.36 -25.85
CA ILE A 184 -7.14 -8.99 -25.97
C ILE A 184 -7.32 -7.80 -26.93
N ILE A 185 -6.52 -6.74 -26.79
CA ILE A 185 -6.58 -5.58 -27.70
C ILE A 185 -6.21 -5.96 -29.14
N ASN A 186 -5.22 -6.83 -29.31
CA ASN A 186 -4.73 -7.21 -30.63
C ASN A 186 -5.60 -8.28 -31.32
N GLY A 187 -6.70 -8.73 -30.71
CA GLY A 187 -7.61 -9.71 -31.29
C GLY A 187 -7.04 -11.13 -31.38
N GLU A 188 -6.02 -11.45 -30.59
CA GLU A 188 -5.43 -12.78 -30.52
C GLU A 188 -6.13 -13.61 -29.42
N GLU A 189 -7.42 -13.87 -29.59
CA GLU A 189 -8.10 -14.88 -28.75
C GLU A 189 -7.59 -16.28 -29.14
N TYR A 190 -6.92 -16.93 -28.19
CA TYR A 190 -6.57 -18.35 -28.31
C TYR A 190 -7.86 -19.17 -28.33
N ASN A 191 -8.11 -19.83 -29.47
CA ASN A 191 -8.89 -21.06 -29.49
C ASN A 191 -8.18 -22.10 -28.61
N GLN A 192 -8.71 -22.38 -27.41
CA GLN A 192 -8.83 -23.71 -26.79
C GLN A 192 -9.43 -23.64 -25.38
#